data_AF-A0AAE5WHD6-F1
#
_entry.id   AF-A0AAE5WHD6-F1
#
_cell.length_a   1.000
_cell.length_b   1.000
_cell.length_c   1.000
_cell.angle_alpha   90.00
_cell.angle_beta   90.00
_cell.angle_gamma   90.00
#
_symmetry.space_group_name_H-M   'P 1'
#
loop_
_entity.id
_entity.type
_entity.pdbx_description
1 polymer ?
#
loop_
_entity_poly.entity_id
_entity_poly.type
_entity_poly.pdbx_seq_one_letter_code
_entity_poly.pdbx_strand_id
1 'polypeptide(L)'
;MKPFNLEEALAGKPVKLRNGGKAYVKYVLDSKYNTSYQLRGYIEYRSIPNGAISIEEYSWTLEGIDFIDEKSESDIIGMYEEPKRFINGIGVPEPLKENEIENGEYYWYISLMHDDNYIKGEIDKQVGVFQNLIRKGLVFKTKEGAKAMAKALLNYKVEVKNE
;
A
#
# COMPACT_ATOMS: atom_id res chain seq x y z
N MET A 1 6.87 -8.15 -11.03
CA MET A 1 7.63 -7.10 -10.32
C MET A 1 8.15 -6.15 -11.39
N LYS A 2 7.97 -4.85 -11.22
CA LYS A 2 8.54 -3.87 -12.14
C LYS A 2 10.06 -3.82 -11.97
N PRO A 3 10.86 -3.87 -13.07
CA PRO A 3 12.31 -3.78 -12.99
C PRO A 3 12.72 -2.42 -12.41
N PHE A 4 13.91 -2.35 -11.80
CA PHE A 4 14.44 -1.11 -11.24
C PHE A 4 14.63 -0.07 -12.36
N ASN A 5 14.19 1.16 -12.10
CA ASN A 5 14.34 2.30 -12.99
C ASN A 5 14.89 3.48 -12.19
N LEU A 6 16.12 3.89 -12.50
CA LEU A 6 16.84 4.93 -11.78
C LEU A 6 16.20 6.31 -11.94
N GLU A 7 15.72 6.66 -13.14
CA GLU A 7 15.07 7.94 -13.40
C GLU A 7 13.79 8.08 -12.59
N GLU A 8 12.96 7.03 -12.57
CA GLU A 8 11.75 6.98 -11.76
C GLU A 8 12.05 7.05 -10.26
N ALA A 9 13.11 6.37 -9.81
CA ALA A 9 13.53 6.39 -8.41
C ALA A 9 13.99 7.80 -7.98
N LEU A 10 14.80 8.47 -8.80
CA LEU A 10 15.26 9.84 -8.57
C LEU A 10 14.12 10.86 -8.67
N ALA A 11 13.06 10.57 -9.43
CA ALA A 11 11.83 11.34 -9.41
C ALA A 11 11.00 11.16 -8.12
N GLY A 12 11.49 10.36 -7.16
CA GLY A 12 10.89 10.16 -5.84
C GLY A 12 9.96 8.96 -5.73
N LYS A 13 9.85 8.11 -6.77
CA LYS A 13 9.09 6.86 -6.66
C LYS A 13 9.87 5.84 -5.82
N PRO A 14 9.19 5.06 -4.97
CA PRO A 14 9.86 4.10 -4.10
C PRO A 14 10.39 2.89 -4.87
N VAL A 15 11.48 2.33 -4.36
CA VAL A 15 12.11 1.10 -4.87
C VAL A 15 11.91 -0.05 -3.88
N LYS A 16 11.91 -1.28 -4.41
CA LYS A 16 11.68 -2.50 -3.65
C LYS A 16 13.01 -3.18 -3.35
N LEU A 17 13.24 -3.44 -2.07
CA LEU A 17 14.39 -4.19 -1.61
C LEU A 17 14.17 -5.71 -1.73
N ARG A 18 15.26 -6.47 -1.70
CA ARG A 18 15.23 -7.94 -1.79
C ARG A 18 14.40 -8.57 -0.68
N ASN A 19 14.49 -8.05 0.55
CA ASN A 19 13.65 -8.48 1.67
C ASN A 19 12.18 -8.03 1.57
N GLY A 20 11.79 -7.36 0.48
CA GLY A 20 10.44 -6.82 0.27
C GLY A 20 10.21 -5.45 0.88
N GLY A 21 11.21 -4.88 1.55
CA GLY A 21 11.19 -3.54 2.12
C GLY A 21 11.06 -2.43 1.07
N LYS A 22 10.78 -1.23 1.56
CA LYS A 22 10.59 -0.02 0.77
C LYS A 22 11.76 0.92 0.99
N ALA A 23 12.35 1.45 -0.08
CA ALA A 23 13.44 2.42 -0.02
C ALA A 23 13.25 3.54 -1.04
N TYR A 24 14.03 4.61 -0.89
CA TYR A 24 13.98 5.78 -1.77
C TYR A 24 15.38 6.24 -2.11
N VAL A 25 15.65 6.39 -3.41
CA VAL A 25 16.87 7.03 -3.91
C VAL A 25 16.63 8.53 -3.97
N LYS A 26 17.56 9.33 -3.44
CA LYS A 26 17.44 10.80 -3.37
C LYS A 26 18.34 11.52 -4.35
N TYR A 27 19.58 11.06 -4.48
CA TYR A 27 20.54 11.66 -5.40
C TYR A 27 21.63 10.68 -5.75
N VAL A 28 22.39 11.03 -6.80
CA VAL A 28 23.59 10.35 -7.24
C VAL A 28 24.78 11.21 -6.86
N LEU A 29 25.76 10.64 -6.17
CA LEU A 29 27.03 11.33 -5.89
C LEU A 29 27.78 11.60 -7.20
N ASP A 30 28.41 12.77 -7.24
CA ASP A 30 29.28 13.20 -8.33
C ASP A 30 30.45 12.20 -8.52
N SER A 31 30.83 11.95 -9.76
CA SER A 31 31.90 11.01 -10.12
C SER A 31 33.27 11.41 -9.58
N LYS A 32 33.46 12.66 -9.14
CA LYS A 32 34.67 13.09 -8.42
C LYS A 32 34.89 12.38 -7.09
N TYR A 33 33.83 11.84 -6.49
CA TYR A 33 33.92 11.01 -5.30
C TYR A 33 34.16 9.56 -5.74
N ASN A 34 35.38 9.05 -5.49
CA ASN A 34 35.79 7.72 -5.90
C ASN A 34 35.11 6.62 -5.06
N THR A 35 33.85 6.32 -5.36
CA THR A 35 33.05 5.28 -4.69
C THR A 35 32.22 4.48 -5.69
N SER A 36 32.15 3.17 -5.47
CA SER A 36 31.27 2.27 -6.24
C SER A 36 29.80 2.39 -5.85
N TYR A 37 29.50 3.02 -4.71
CA TYR A 37 28.15 3.23 -4.22
C TYR A 37 27.78 4.69 -4.45
N GLN A 38 27.34 5.06 -5.65
CA GLN A 38 27.01 6.46 -5.96
C GLN A 38 25.60 6.85 -5.51
N LEU A 39 24.65 5.93 -5.43
CA LEU A 39 23.28 6.25 -5.03
C LEU A 39 23.25 6.55 -3.53
N ARG A 40 22.51 7.59 -3.14
CA ARG A 40 22.23 7.93 -1.74
C ARG A 40 20.73 8.02 -1.53
N GLY A 41 20.28 7.51 -0.39
CA GLY A 41 18.87 7.46 -0.08
C GLY A 41 18.62 6.93 1.32
N TYR A 42 17.43 6.38 1.54
CA TYR A 42 17.09 5.75 2.80
C TYR A 42 16.16 4.54 2.63
N ILE A 43 16.21 3.65 3.60
CA ILE A 43 15.30 2.52 3.77
C ILE A 43 14.23 2.89 4.80
N GLU A 44 12.97 2.56 4.53
CA GLU A 44 11.88 2.67 5.50
C GLU A 44 11.72 1.35 6.26
N TYR A 45 11.76 1.42 7.59
CA TYR A 45 11.37 0.33 8.47
C TYR A 45 10.08 0.71 9.18
N ARG A 46 9.06 -0.14 9.04
CA ARG A 46 7.77 0.10 9.68
C ARG A 46 7.72 -0.59 11.03
N SER A 47 7.59 0.19 12.10
CA SER A 47 7.40 -0.35 13.45
C SER A 47 5.96 -0.82 13.63
N ILE A 48 5.81 -2.13 13.84
CA ILE A 48 4.51 -2.82 13.89
C ILE A 48 3.62 -2.41 15.09
N PRO A 49 4.09 -1.93 16.26
CA PRO A 49 3.19 -1.58 17.36
C PRO A 49 2.44 -0.25 17.19
N ASN A 50 3.05 0.77 16.56
CA ASN A 50 2.49 2.13 16.50
C ASN A 50 2.39 2.71 15.09
N GLY A 51 2.81 1.96 14.06
CA GLY A 51 2.81 2.43 12.68
C GLY A 51 3.84 3.52 12.38
N ALA A 52 4.74 3.82 13.32
CA ALA A 52 5.84 4.75 13.10
C ALA A 52 6.78 4.21 12.03
N ILE A 53 7.28 5.11 11.19
CA ILE A 53 8.27 4.80 10.17
C ILE A 53 9.60 5.32 10.69
N SER A 54 10.55 4.42 10.91
CA SER A 54 11.96 4.80 11.08
C SER A 54 12.65 4.74 9.72
N ILE A 55 13.59 5.65 9.51
CA ILE A 55 14.40 5.69 8.30
C ILE A 55 15.87 5.48 8.65
N GLU A 56 16.59 4.83 7.75
CA GLU A 56 18.04 4.65 7.84
C GLU A 56 18.66 5.08 6.51
N GLU A 57 19.69 5.91 6.56
CA GLU A 57 20.42 6.32 5.36
C GLU A 57 21.21 5.14 4.77
N TYR A 58 21.16 5.01 3.46
CA TYR A 58 21.82 3.92 2.74
C TYR A 58 22.47 4.40 1.45
N SER A 59 23.38 3.56 0.96
CA SER A 59 24.08 3.76 -0.30
C SER A 59 24.03 2.51 -1.16
N TRP A 60 23.89 2.70 -2.48
CA TRP A 60 23.88 1.61 -3.45
C TRP A 60 24.74 1.95 -4.66
N THR A 61 25.14 0.93 -5.43
CA THR A 61 25.68 1.13 -6.79
C THR A 61 24.61 1.70 -7.72
N LEU A 62 24.97 2.14 -8.92
CA LEU A 62 24.00 2.62 -9.92
C LEU A 62 22.98 1.55 -10.33
N GLU A 63 23.32 0.28 -10.17
CA GLU A 63 22.48 -0.89 -10.42
C GLU A 63 21.62 -1.26 -9.20
N GLY A 64 21.78 -0.55 -8.09
CA GLY A 64 21.01 -0.77 -6.87
C GLY A 64 21.57 -1.86 -5.95
N ILE A 65 22.84 -2.22 -6.10
CA ILE A 65 23.51 -3.22 -5.25
C ILE A 65 24.01 -2.56 -3.97
N ASP A 66 23.71 -3.18 -2.82
CA ASP A 66 24.14 -2.68 -1.51
C ASP A 66 25.52 -3.23 -1.11
N PHE A 67 25.78 -4.50 -1.41
CA PHE A 67 27.08 -5.12 -1.18
C PHE A 67 27.52 -5.87 -2.44
N ILE A 68 28.65 -5.49 -3.02
CA ILE A 68 29.06 -6.01 -4.35
C ILE A 68 29.42 -7.51 -4.30
N ASP A 69 29.96 -7.99 -3.19
CA ASP A 69 30.49 -9.34 -3.07
C ASP A 69 29.42 -10.38 -2.66
N GLU A 70 28.23 -9.95 -2.25
CA GLU A 70 27.18 -10.85 -1.79
C GLU A 70 25.77 -10.29 -2.05
N LYS A 71 24.77 -11.17 -2.13
CA LYS A 71 23.38 -10.71 -2.25
C LYS A 71 22.91 -10.17 -0.91
N SER A 72 22.79 -8.85 -0.81
CA SER A 72 22.25 -8.19 0.36
C SER A 72 20.71 -8.21 0.36
N GLU A 73 20.12 -8.28 1.55
CA GLU A 73 18.69 -8.07 1.76
C GLU A 73 18.25 -6.65 1.36
N SER A 74 19.18 -5.71 1.40
CA SER A 74 19.01 -4.30 1.05
C SER A 74 19.28 -4.00 -0.43
N ASP A 75 19.55 -5.01 -1.27
CA ASP A 75 19.64 -4.81 -2.72
C ASP A 75 18.32 -4.30 -3.28
N ILE A 76 18.37 -3.29 -4.13
CA ILE A 76 17.23 -2.83 -4.92
C ILE A 76 16.99 -3.82 -6.07
N ILE A 77 15.86 -4.51 -6.04
CA ILE A 77 15.51 -5.53 -7.04
C ILE A 77 14.40 -5.08 -8.00
N GLY A 78 13.83 -3.90 -7.79
CA GLY A 78 12.73 -3.40 -8.62
C GLY A 78 12.14 -2.08 -8.13
N MET A 79 11.10 -1.61 -8.81
CA MET A 79 10.26 -0.52 -8.28
C MET A 79 9.27 -1.07 -7.25
N TYR A 80 9.02 -0.33 -6.17
CA TYR A 80 8.04 -0.72 -5.17
C TYR A 80 6.62 -0.45 -5.67
N GLU A 81 5.80 -1.50 -5.67
CA GLU A 81 4.38 -1.42 -5.95
C GLU A 81 3.64 -1.57 -4.63
N GLU A 82 2.70 -0.67 -4.35
CA GLU A 82 1.89 -0.77 -3.14
C GLU A 82 1.19 -2.14 -3.10
N PRO A 83 1.24 -2.84 -1.94
CA PRO A 83 0.66 -4.16 -1.82
C PRO A 83 -0.83 -4.10 -2.16
N LYS A 84 -1.25 -4.98 -3.07
CA LYS A 84 -2.65 -5.12 -3.42
C LYS A 84 -3.32 -6.00 -2.38
N ARG A 85 -4.39 -5.50 -1.77
CA ARG A 85 -5.21 -6.25 -0.84
C ARG A 85 -6.25 -7.09 -1.60
N PHE A 86 -6.36 -8.37 -1.24
CA PHE A 86 -7.34 -9.29 -1.81
C PHE A 86 -8.20 -9.89 -0.69
N ILE A 87 -9.51 -9.99 -0.92
CA ILE A 87 -10.47 -10.64 -0.03
C ILE A 87 -11.26 -11.62 -0.89
N ASN A 88 -11.29 -12.90 -0.52
CA ASN A 88 -11.96 -13.96 -1.28
C ASN A 88 -11.62 -13.95 -2.79
N GLY A 89 -10.35 -13.70 -3.12
CA GLY A 89 -9.84 -13.64 -4.50
C GLY A 89 -10.18 -12.36 -5.27
N ILE A 90 -10.82 -11.38 -4.62
CA ILE A 90 -11.21 -10.10 -5.23
C ILE A 90 -10.25 -9.02 -4.74
N GLY A 91 -9.67 -8.24 -5.66
CA GLY A 91 -8.85 -7.10 -5.31
C GLY A 91 -9.71 -6.00 -4.70
N VAL A 92 -9.42 -5.63 -3.45
CA VAL A 92 -10.16 -4.62 -2.70
C VAL A 92 -9.18 -3.53 -2.27
N PRO A 93 -9.42 -2.25 -2.57
CA PRO A 93 -8.54 -1.18 -2.10
C PRO A 93 -8.54 -1.08 -0.57
N GLU A 94 -7.59 -0.33 -0.03
CA GLU A 94 -7.62 0.02 1.39
C GLU A 94 -8.88 0.85 1.70
N PRO A 95 -9.61 0.53 2.79
CA PRO A 95 -10.71 1.35 3.26
C PRO A 95 -10.19 2.63 3.91
N LEU A 96 -11.06 3.63 4.03
CA LEU A 96 -10.75 4.87 4.74
C LEU A 96 -10.62 4.63 6.24
N LYS A 97 -9.61 5.25 6.83
CA LYS A 97 -9.43 5.36 8.28
C LYS A 97 -10.19 6.56 8.83
N GLU A 98 -10.38 6.59 10.14
CA GLU A 98 -11.14 7.64 10.82
C GLU A 98 -10.57 9.06 10.58
N ASN A 99 -9.25 9.19 10.49
CA ASN A 99 -8.57 10.46 10.22
C ASN A 99 -8.69 10.91 8.75
N GLU A 100 -9.21 10.07 7.86
CA GLU A 100 -9.44 10.38 6.43
C GLU A 100 -10.94 10.69 6.16
N ILE A 101 -11.76 10.67 7.21
CA ILE A 101 -13.20 10.89 7.15
C ILE A 101 -13.53 12.20 7.87
N GLU A 102 -14.23 13.08 7.16
CA GLU A 102 -14.76 14.33 7.69
C GLU A 102 -16.27 14.19 7.91
N ASN A 103 -16.77 14.74 9.03
CA ASN A 103 -18.21 14.74 9.31
C ASN A 103 -18.92 15.64 8.31
N GLY A 104 -20.06 15.20 7.78
CA GLY A 104 -20.82 15.96 6.77
C GLY A 104 -20.41 15.67 5.33
N GLU A 105 -19.31 14.95 5.11
CA GLU A 105 -18.86 14.56 3.78
C GLU A 105 -19.46 13.23 3.33
N TYR A 106 -19.55 13.07 2.00
CA TYR A 106 -20.15 11.89 1.39
C TYR A 106 -19.11 10.83 1.02
N TYR A 107 -19.34 9.60 1.48
CA TYR A 107 -18.49 8.45 1.22
C TYR A 107 -19.31 7.25 0.76
N TRP A 108 -18.63 6.26 0.19
CA TRP A 108 -19.25 4.98 -0.18
C TRP A 108 -19.04 3.96 0.93
N TYR A 109 -20.09 3.27 1.36
CA TYR A 109 -19.97 2.24 2.39
C TYR A 109 -20.88 1.05 2.13
N ILE A 110 -20.52 -0.08 2.75
CA ILE A 110 -21.28 -1.32 2.64
C ILE A 110 -22.61 -1.21 3.38
N SER A 111 -23.71 -1.52 2.70
CA SER A 111 -25.06 -1.57 3.28
C SER A 111 -25.84 -2.68 2.62
N LEU A 112 -26.21 -3.71 3.39
CA LEU A 112 -26.98 -4.86 2.89
C LEU A 112 -28.48 -4.55 2.68
N MET A 113 -28.88 -3.30 2.88
CA MET A 113 -30.27 -2.85 2.74
C MET A 113 -30.61 -2.38 1.32
N HIS A 114 -29.63 -2.34 0.41
CA HIS A 114 -29.78 -1.92 -0.98
C HIS A 114 -29.34 -3.03 -1.93
N ASP A 115 -29.92 -3.07 -3.13
CA ASP A 115 -29.69 -4.12 -4.13
C ASP A 115 -28.19 -4.34 -4.44
N ASP A 116 -27.45 -3.24 -4.53
CA ASP A 116 -26.01 -3.23 -4.84
C ASP A 116 -25.13 -3.60 -3.63
N ASN A 117 -25.70 -3.71 -2.43
CA ASN A 117 -25.03 -3.94 -1.15
C ASN A 117 -24.00 -2.86 -0.75
N TYR A 118 -24.09 -1.68 -1.36
CA TYR A 118 -23.34 -0.48 -0.99
C TYR A 118 -24.16 0.78 -1.32
N ILE A 119 -23.84 1.90 -0.67
CA ILE A 119 -24.48 3.21 -0.91
C ILE A 119 -23.49 4.35 -0.73
N LYS A 120 -23.76 5.50 -1.38
CA LYS A 120 -23.10 6.77 -1.08
C LYS A 120 -23.95 7.55 -0.09
N GLY A 121 -23.37 7.96 1.03
CA GLY A 121 -24.09 8.77 2.03
C GLY A 121 -23.15 9.63 2.85
N GLU A 122 -23.74 10.62 3.49
CA GLU A 122 -23.07 11.43 4.50
C GLU A 122 -22.70 10.57 5.70
N ILE A 123 -21.48 10.73 6.20
CA ILE A 123 -21.01 10.03 7.40
C ILE A 123 -20.86 11.03 8.55
N ASP A 124 -21.46 10.71 9.69
CA ASP A 124 -21.17 11.33 10.97
C ASP A 124 -20.48 10.32 11.91
N LYS A 125 -19.20 10.58 12.20
CA LYS A 125 -18.37 9.75 13.08
C LYS A 125 -18.89 9.69 14.51
N GLN A 126 -19.83 10.54 14.92
CA GLN A 126 -20.48 10.46 16.24
C GLN A 126 -21.58 9.41 16.29
N VAL A 127 -22.10 8.96 15.14
CA VAL A 127 -23.14 7.93 15.08
C VAL A 127 -22.53 6.54 15.10
N GLY A 128 -22.98 5.70 16.04
CA GLY A 128 -22.39 4.38 16.30
C GLY A 128 -22.42 3.40 15.12
N VAL A 129 -23.37 3.53 14.18
CA VAL A 129 -23.38 2.70 12.96
C VAL A 129 -22.18 3.02 12.07
N PHE A 130 -21.86 4.31 11.88
CA PHE A 130 -20.74 4.73 11.05
C PHE A 130 -19.40 4.41 11.72
N GLN A 131 -19.28 4.58 13.04
CA GLN A 131 -18.09 4.14 13.78
C GLN A 131 -17.78 2.65 13.54
N ASN A 132 -18.82 1.81 13.56
CA ASN A 132 -18.67 0.38 13.30
C ASN A 132 -18.26 0.08 11.85
N LEU A 133 -18.81 0.80 10.87
CA LEU A 133 -18.41 0.65 9.46
C LEU A 133 -16.95 1.05 9.25
N ILE A 134 -16.51 2.17 9.83
CA ILE A 134 -15.13 2.65 9.75
C ILE A 134 -14.17 1.65 10.39
N ARG A 135 -14.44 1.23 11.63
CA ARG A 135 -13.59 0.28 12.37
C ARG A 135 -13.49 -1.08 11.68
N LYS A 136 -14.54 -1.51 10.98
CA LYS A 136 -14.55 -2.77 10.22
C LYS A 136 -13.95 -2.62 8.81
N GLY A 137 -13.51 -1.43 8.42
CA GLY A 137 -12.92 -1.18 7.10
C GLY A 137 -13.92 -1.31 5.96
N LEU A 138 -15.14 -0.79 6.15
CA LEU A 138 -16.26 -0.90 5.21
C LEU A 138 -16.64 0.43 4.54
N VAL A 139 -15.78 1.45 4.65
CA VAL A 139 -15.97 2.79 4.08
C VAL A 139 -14.87 3.09 3.07
N PHE A 140 -15.23 3.68 1.93
CA PHE A 140 -14.36 3.92 0.79
C PHE A 140 -14.59 5.30 0.18
N LYS A 141 -13.54 5.89 -0.37
CA LYS A 141 -13.64 7.16 -1.13
C LYS A 141 -14.33 6.97 -2.48
N THR A 142 -14.15 5.80 -3.11
CA THR A 142 -14.64 5.51 -4.46
C THR A 142 -15.74 4.45 -4.47
N LYS A 143 -16.62 4.54 -5.48
CA LYS A 143 -17.69 3.57 -5.70
C LYS A 143 -17.11 2.19 -5.99
N GLU A 144 -16.05 2.14 -6.78
CA GLU A 144 -15.36 0.92 -7.19
C GLU A 144 -14.80 0.16 -5.98
N GLY A 145 -14.30 0.88 -4.97
CA GLY A 145 -13.83 0.29 -3.72
C GLY A 145 -14.94 -0.39 -2.94
N ALA A 146 -16.07 0.31 -2.75
CA ALA A 146 -17.24 -0.25 -2.08
C ALA A 146 -17.85 -1.43 -2.85
N LYS A 147 -17.95 -1.33 -4.18
CA LYS A 147 -18.41 -2.44 -5.05
C LYS A 147 -17.50 -3.66 -4.94
N ALA A 148 -16.17 -3.47 -4.96
CA ALA A 148 -15.22 -4.57 -4.82
C ALA A 148 -15.34 -5.25 -3.44
N MET A 149 -15.48 -4.46 -2.38
CA MET A 149 -15.68 -4.97 -1.02
C MET A 149 -17.01 -5.72 -0.88
N ALA A 150 -18.12 -5.16 -1.37
CA ALA A 150 -19.43 -5.81 -1.37
C ALA A 150 -19.36 -7.17 -2.06
N LYS A 151 -18.78 -7.21 -3.27
CA LYS A 151 -18.56 -8.45 -4.01
C LYS A 151 -17.69 -9.42 -3.22
N ALA A 152 -16.64 -8.96 -2.56
CA ALA A 152 -15.72 -9.81 -1.81
C ALA A 152 -16.38 -10.45 -0.58
N LEU A 153 -17.19 -9.69 0.17
CA LEU A 153 -17.90 -10.17 1.36
C LEU A 153 -19.02 -11.14 1.00
N LEU A 154 -19.72 -10.89 -0.11
CA LEU A 154 -20.86 -11.68 -0.56
C LEU A 154 -20.46 -12.78 -1.56
N ASN A 155 -19.16 -13.01 -1.79
CA ASN A 155 -18.66 -14.09 -2.64
C ASN A 155 -18.80 -15.46 -1.95
N TYR A 156 -20.01 -15.87 -1.60
CA TYR A 156 -20.26 -17.20 -1.07
C TYR A 156 -20.14 -18.24 -2.19
N LYS A 157 -19.24 -19.21 -2.01
CA LYS A 157 -19.17 -20.37 -2.89
C LYS A 157 -20.38 -21.26 -2.58
N VAL A 158 -21.29 -21.41 -3.54
CA VAL A 158 -22.35 -22.41 -3.45
C VAL A 158 -21.75 -23.75 -3.88
N GLU A 159 -21.44 -24.60 -2.92
CA GLU A 159 -21.14 -26.01 -3.20
C GLU A 159 -22.46 -26.77 -3.32
N VAL A 160 -22.82 -27.15 -4.54
CA VAL A 160 -23.92 -28.08 -4.78
C VAL A 160 -23.37 -29.49 -4.55
N LYS A 161 -23.76 -30.12 -3.45
CA LYS A 161 -23.55 -31.55 -3.24
C LYS A 161 -24.67 -32.29 -3.96
N ASN A 162 -24.31 -33.12 -4.93
CA ASN A 162 -25.25 -34.10 -5.45
C ASN A 162 -25.34 -35.22 -4.41
N GLU A 163 -26.52 -35.40 -3.82
CA GLU A 163 -26.86 -36.58 -3.02
C GLU A 163 -26.92 -37.85 -3.90
#